data_AF-A0A8K1STG6-F1
#
_entry.id   AF-A0A8K1STG6-F1
#
_cell.length_a   1.000
_cell.length_b   1.000
_cell.length_c   1.000
_cell.angle_alpha   90.00
_cell.angle_beta   90.00
_cell.angle_gamma   90.00
#
_symmetry.space_group_name_H-M   'P 1'
#
loop_
_entity.id
_entity.type
_entity.pdbx_description
1 polymer ?
#
loop_
_entity_poly.entity_id
_entity_poly.type
_entity_poly.pdbx_seq_one_letter_code
_entity_poly.pdbx_strand_id
1 'polypeptide(L)'
;MGGIMGTVISCFAAYCIPNSGILGSVAWGFSGVFIVLDLVGLSWFYCMMSGWMGFDGVSLLMAMLVILVPMMSLVSSVGDYKFKDMGSNGKDMSEVIYLISLVCIIFFLMSNWMDFYFFFEFSLLPTFWLILKWGYQPERLQAGVLMLMYTVCGSLPLLIVILMIWNESFTDSFLLMKLMSGNWEYMQSWVCILVLLGFLIKLPVYLVHGWLPKAHVEAPLSGSMVLAGILLKLGGYGLFRFVWVFEMSMSGVLMFIVVISLWGGFMSGLYCLTQSDLKALIAYSSISHMALGMGGILSFYECGKMAGMCLFFAHGLCSPALFSLAASVYDWSHSRSVLLSKGILRVFPLFSVFWFLMCIVNMGIPPSLNFFSEVFCVGSLVYLSVFFVVPLALMCLFTGVYCMFLYSVVNHGACSEMVKPMFNLSERYLYSLIYSLSILMGGFLFLSCFMV
;
A
#
# COMPACT_ATOMS: atom_id res chain seq x y z
N MET A 1 10.30 18.42 17.75
CA MET A 1 11.38 17.64 18.42
C MET A 1 11.49 16.22 17.88
N GLY A 2 10.42 15.56 17.43
CA GLY A 2 10.49 14.21 16.81
C GLY A 2 11.30 14.15 15.50
N GLY A 3 11.16 15.14 14.61
CA GLY A 3 11.91 15.19 13.33
C GLY A 3 13.43 15.17 13.51
N ILE A 4 13.97 16.00 14.41
CA ILE A 4 15.41 16.10 14.71
C ILE A 4 16.00 14.75 15.14
N MET A 5 15.23 13.92 15.86
CA MET A 5 15.70 12.59 16.26
C MET A 5 15.72 11.63 15.08
N GLY A 6 14.73 11.71 14.18
CA GLY A 6 14.67 10.94 12.94
C GLY A 6 15.80 11.26 11.97
N THR A 7 16.18 12.53 11.84
CA THR A 7 17.32 12.98 11.04
C THR A 7 18.66 12.57 11.66
N VAL A 8 18.78 12.57 12.99
CA VAL A 8 19.98 12.04 13.65
C VAL A 8 20.12 10.53 13.42
N ILE A 9 19.03 9.76 13.51
CA ILE A 9 19.05 8.31 13.28
C ILE A 9 19.33 7.99 11.80
N SER A 10 18.77 8.74 10.85
CA SER A 10 19.02 8.53 9.42
C SER A 10 20.44 8.92 9.03
N CYS A 11 21.00 10.00 9.58
CA CYS A 11 22.40 10.37 9.42
C CYS A 11 23.35 9.33 10.05
N PHE A 12 22.99 8.76 11.21
CA PHE A 12 23.78 7.71 11.86
C PHE A 12 23.76 6.41 11.05
N ALA A 13 22.59 6.03 10.51
CA ALA A 13 22.46 4.89 9.61
C ALA A 13 23.24 5.08 8.30
N ALA A 14 23.26 6.30 7.74
CA ALA A 14 24.05 6.64 6.57
C ALA A 14 25.56 6.59 6.85
N TYR A 15 26.00 6.95 8.07
CA TYR A 15 27.41 6.89 8.48
C TYR A 15 27.91 5.45 8.69
N CYS A 16 27.04 4.52 9.09
CA CYS A 16 27.41 3.12 9.33
C CYS A 16 27.49 2.26 8.06
N ILE A 17 27.01 2.74 6.90
CA ILE A 17 27.05 1.98 5.64
C ILE A 17 28.34 2.35 4.88
N PRO A 18 29.23 1.39 4.57
CA PRO A 18 30.48 1.68 3.88
C PRO A 18 30.24 2.25 2.47
N ASN A 19 31.06 3.24 2.10
CA ASN A 19 30.99 4.08 0.89
C ASN A 19 31.17 3.36 -0.47
N SER A 20 30.96 2.05 -0.58
CA SER A 20 31.21 1.31 -1.82
C SER A 20 29.94 1.07 -2.66
N GLY A 21 29.66 1.98 -3.61
CA GLY A 21 28.82 1.72 -4.79
C GLY A 21 27.41 2.32 -4.77
N ILE A 22 26.53 1.80 -5.65
CA ILE A 22 25.11 2.19 -5.83
C ILE A 22 24.34 2.16 -4.48
N LEU A 23 24.77 1.30 -3.55
CA LEU A 23 24.24 1.22 -2.19
C LEU A 23 24.49 2.48 -1.36
N GLY A 24 25.66 3.12 -1.51
CA GLY A 24 25.94 4.41 -0.89
C GLY A 24 25.01 5.48 -1.43
N SER A 25 24.88 5.62 -2.75
CA SER A 25 23.98 6.63 -3.34
C SER A 25 22.52 6.47 -2.92
N VAL A 26 22.06 5.24 -2.70
CA VAL A 26 20.71 4.95 -2.23
C VAL A 26 20.56 5.32 -0.74
N ALA A 27 21.53 5.00 0.12
CA ALA A 27 21.57 5.41 1.53
C ALA A 27 21.61 6.94 1.72
N TRP A 28 22.40 7.65 0.92
CA TRP A 28 22.49 9.11 0.93
C TRP A 28 21.23 9.79 0.36
N GLY A 29 20.60 9.17 -0.65
CA GLY A 29 19.26 9.54 -1.12
C GLY A 29 18.22 9.46 0.01
N PHE A 30 18.29 8.43 0.85
CA PHE A 30 17.38 8.25 1.98
C PHE A 30 17.57 9.31 3.07
N SER A 31 18.80 9.63 3.48
CA SER A 31 19.03 10.71 4.44
C SER A 31 18.56 12.06 3.87
N GLY A 32 18.78 12.31 2.57
CA GLY A 32 18.30 13.51 1.90
C GLY A 32 16.77 13.62 1.91
N VAL A 33 16.07 12.51 1.70
CA VAL A 33 14.61 12.44 1.70
C VAL A 33 14.01 12.70 3.10
N PHE A 34 14.63 12.20 4.18
CA PHE A 34 14.22 12.50 5.55
C PHE A 34 14.55 13.95 5.96
N ILE A 35 15.68 14.49 5.52
CA ILE A 35 16.05 15.89 5.75
C ILE A 35 15.08 16.83 5.02
N VAL A 36 14.63 16.47 3.81
CA VAL A 36 13.63 17.23 3.06
C VAL A 36 12.27 17.22 3.78
N LEU A 37 11.86 16.12 4.41
CA LEU A 37 10.63 16.08 5.21
C LEU A 37 10.66 17.02 6.42
N ASP A 38 11.79 17.06 7.12
CA ASP A 38 11.98 17.98 8.25
C ASP A 38 12.08 19.44 7.79
N LEU A 39 12.68 19.70 6.63
CA LEU A 39 12.83 21.05 6.06
C LEU A 39 11.56 21.61 5.43
N VAL A 40 10.74 20.77 4.80
CA VAL A 40 9.46 21.19 4.18
C VAL A 40 8.43 21.52 5.26
N GLY A 41 8.66 21.11 6.51
CA GLY A 41 7.88 21.54 7.67
C GLY A 41 6.39 21.40 7.40
N LEU A 42 5.92 20.14 7.24
CA LEU A 42 4.54 19.73 6.93
C LEU A 42 3.55 20.87 7.17
N SER A 43 3.30 21.67 6.14
CA SER A 43 2.35 22.74 6.25
C SER A 43 1.00 22.09 6.48
N TRP A 44 0.44 22.34 7.66
CA TRP A 44 -0.86 21.85 8.13
C TRP A 44 -2.02 22.17 7.17
N PHE A 45 -1.79 23.11 6.26
CA PHE A 45 -2.74 23.58 5.26
C PHE A 45 -2.36 23.10 3.86
N TYR A 46 -3.39 22.88 3.05
CA TYR A 46 -3.25 22.59 1.64
C TYR A 46 -2.73 23.83 0.89
N CYS A 47 -1.52 23.74 0.36
CA CYS A 47 -0.84 24.81 -0.36
C CYS A 47 -0.84 24.53 -1.86
N MET A 48 -1.29 25.49 -2.66
CA MET A 48 -1.19 25.45 -4.12
C MET A 48 0.16 26.03 -4.54
N MET A 49 0.97 25.25 -5.27
CA MET A 49 2.24 25.72 -5.85
C MET A 49 2.03 26.32 -7.23
N SER A 50 1.14 25.72 -8.01
CA SER A 50 0.72 26.20 -9.33
C SER A 50 -0.76 25.85 -9.53
N GLY A 51 -1.37 26.29 -10.64
CA GLY A 51 -2.74 25.88 -10.95
C GLY A 51 -2.91 24.37 -11.19
N TRP A 52 -1.80 23.63 -11.30
CA TRP A 52 -1.79 22.19 -11.60
C TRP A 52 -1.31 21.35 -10.42
N MET A 53 -0.46 21.92 -9.55
CA MET A 53 0.16 21.21 -8.44
C MET A 53 -0.20 21.83 -7.09
N GLY A 54 -0.64 20.99 -6.17
CA GLY A 54 -0.87 21.32 -4.77
C GLY A 54 -0.25 20.27 -3.85
N PHE A 55 0.15 20.68 -2.66
CA PHE A 55 0.67 19.78 -1.64
C PHE A 55 0.09 20.07 -0.26
N ASP A 56 -0.08 19.02 0.52
CA ASP A 56 -0.32 19.04 1.95
C ASP A 56 0.51 17.92 2.62
N GLY A 57 0.36 17.78 3.93
CA GLY A 57 1.07 16.72 4.66
C GLY A 57 0.75 15.31 4.14
N VAL A 58 -0.49 15.06 3.74
CA VAL A 58 -0.94 13.73 3.26
C VAL A 58 -0.37 13.41 1.87
N SER A 59 -0.37 14.37 0.94
CA SER A 59 0.21 14.18 -0.40
C SER A 59 1.71 13.97 -0.32
N LEU A 60 2.40 14.71 0.56
CA LEU A 60 3.84 14.53 0.78
C LEU A 60 4.11 13.14 1.35
N LEU A 61 3.37 12.68 2.37
CA LEU A 61 3.52 11.33 2.92
C LEU A 61 3.32 10.24 1.87
N MET A 62 2.33 10.39 0.99
CA MET A 62 2.11 9.41 -0.09
C MET A 62 3.16 9.50 -1.20
N ALA A 63 3.60 10.70 -1.59
CA ALA A 63 4.70 10.87 -2.54
C ALA A 63 6.00 10.24 -2.02
N MET A 64 6.26 10.35 -0.72
CA MET A 64 7.38 9.68 -0.07
C MET A 64 7.31 8.17 -0.23
N LEU A 65 6.14 7.58 0.04
CA LEU A 65 5.92 6.16 -0.15
C LEU A 65 6.22 5.72 -1.60
N VAL A 66 5.86 6.54 -2.59
CA VAL A 66 6.18 6.30 -4.01
C VAL A 66 7.67 6.33 -4.31
N ILE A 67 8.48 7.04 -3.53
CA ILE A 67 9.94 6.99 -3.69
C ILE A 67 10.49 5.73 -3.02
N LEU A 68 9.96 5.37 -1.85
CA LEU A 68 10.49 4.26 -1.04
C LEU A 68 10.21 2.88 -1.65
N VAL A 69 8.98 2.63 -2.10
CA VAL A 69 8.58 1.30 -2.59
C VAL A 69 9.31 0.88 -3.87
N PRO A 70 9.51 1.73 -4.89
CA PRO A 70 10.26 1.35 -6.09
C PRO A 70 11.75 1.15 -5.81
N MET A 71 12.35 1.91 -4.89
CA MET A 71 13.73 1.66 -4.46
C MET A 71 13.88 0.27 -3.85
N MET A 72 12.95 -0.09 -2.96
CA MET A 72 12.86 -1.42 -2.37
C MET A 72 12.64 -2.52 -3.43
N SER A 73 11.75 -2.26 -4.38
CA SER A 73 11.40 -3.23 -5.42
C SER A 73 12.56 -3.50 -6.35
N LEU A 74 13.27 -2.46 -6.82
CA LEU A 74 14.44 -2.59 -7.69
C LEU A 74 15.60 -3.33 -7.04
N VAL A 75 15.85 -3.09 -5.74
CA VAL A 75 16.89 -3.81 -4.98
C VAL A 75 16.56 -5.30 -4.86
N SER A 76 15.28 -5.62 -4.66
CA SER A 76 14.82 -7.01 -4.53
C SER A 76 14.80 -7.76 -5.86
N SER A 77 14.47 -7.10 -6.99
CA SER A 77 14.31 -7.75 -8.30
C SER A 77 15.61 -7.93 -9.09
N VAL A 78 16.78 -7.72 -8.47
CA VAL A 78 18.08 -7.91 -9.14
C VAL A 78 18.34 -9.36 -9.56
N GLY A 79 17.77 -10.34 -8.86
CA GLY A 79 17.83 -11.75 -9.27
C GLY A 79 17.10 -12.00 -10.59
N ASP A 80 15.91 -11.43 -10.74
CA ASP A 80 15.07 -11.56 -11.94
C ASP A 80 15.71 -10.92 -13.18
N TYR A 81 16.51 -9.86 -12.99
CA TYR A 81 17.24 -9.22 -14.10
C TYR A 81 18.36 -10.11 -14.65
N LYS A 82 18.99 -10.94 -13.81
CA LYS A 82 20.12 -11.79 -14.22
C LYS A 82 19.70 -13.06 -14.94
N PHE A 83 18.49 -13.57 -14.67
CA PHE A 83 17.98 -14.78 -15.32
C PHE A 83 17.56 -14.59 -16.80
N LYS A 84 17.76 -13.39 -17.37
CA LYS A 84 17.57 -13.11 -18.80
C LYS A 84 18.83 -12.53 -19.44
N ASP A 85 19.96 -13.20 -19.24
CA ASP A 85 21.08 -13.16 -20.20
C ASP A 85 20.68 -13.92 -21.48
N MET A 86 19.75 -13.34 -22.27
CA MET A 86 19.62 -13.54 -23.72
C MET A 86 18.84 -12.35 -24.30
N GLY A 87 19.57 -11.30 -24.70
CA GLY A 87 19.07 -10.21 -25.53
C GLY A 87 18.33 -9.08 -24.80
N SER A 88 19.07 -8.02 -24.46
CA SER A 88 18.60 -6.62 -24.47
C SER A 88 17.37 -6.16 -23.66
N ASN A 89 16.78 -6.91 -22.72
CA ASN A 89 15.47 -6.50 -22.11
C ASN A 89 15.48 -6.28 -20.57
N GLY A 90 16.65 -6.11 -19.95
CA GLY A 90 16.75 -5.79 -18.51
C GLY A 90 16.42 -4.33 -18.18
N LYS A 91 16.69 -3.40 -19.11
CA LYS A 91 16.44 -1.96 -18.93
C LYS A 91 14.95 -1.63 -18.93
N ASP A 92 14.17 -2.31 -19.78
CA ASP A 92 12.74 -2.10 -19.95
C ASP A 92 11.92 -2.20 -18.66
N MET A 93 12.15 -3.19 -17.78
CA MET A 93 11.33 -3.31 -16.55
C MET A 93 11.67 -2.21 -15.55
N SER A 94 12.96 -1.87 -15.36
CA SER A 94 13.32 -0.74 -14.50
C SER A 94 12.75 0.57 -15.01
N GLU A 95 12.75 0.79 -16.32
CA GLU A 95 12.13 1.96 -16.96
C GLU A 95 10.62 2.00 -16.72
N VAL A 96 9.92 0.87 -16.83
CA VAL A 96 8.48 0.79 -16.52
C VAL A 96 8.21 1.07 -15.04
N ILE A 97 9.05 0.59 -14.12
CA ILE A 97 8.91 0.88 -12.69
C ILE A 97 9.13 2.38 -12.42
N TYR A 98 10.14 3.00 -13.04
CA TYR A 98 10.34 4.44 -12.94
C TYR A 98 9.16 5.22 -13.53
N LEU A 99 8.62 4.78 -14.67
CA LEU A 99 7.42 5.37 -15.27
C LEU A 99 6.22 5.29 -14.31
N ILE A 100 5.98 4.14 -13.67
CA ILE A 100 4.91 3.99 -12.66
C ILE A 100 5.14 4.95 -11.51
N SER A 101 6.39 5.04 -10.99
CA SER A 101 6.70 5.93 -9.88
C SER A 101 6.49 7.40 -10.22
N LEU A 102 6.88 7.83 -11.42
CA LEU A 102 6.69 9.20 -11.89
C LEU A 102 5.20 9.54 -12.00
N VAL A 103 4.41 8.65 -12.62
CA VAL A 103 2.95 8.83 -12.75
C VAL A 103 2.29 8.93 -11.37
N CYS A 104 2.72 8.09 -10.41
CA CYS A 104 2.14 8.10 -9.07
C CYS A 104 2.54 9.36 -8.27
N ILE A 105 3.79 9.83 -8.36
CA ILE A 105 4.20 11.11 -7.73
C ILE A 105 3.35 12.26 -8.27
N ILE A 106 3.22 12.33 -9.59
CA ILE A 106 2.43 13.37 -10.25
C ILE A 106 0.98 13.30 -9.75
N PHE A 107 0.36 12.12 -9.71
CA PHE A 107 -0.99 11.92 -9.18
C PHE A 107 -1.18 12.46 -7.75
N PHE A 108 -0.25 12.18 -6.83
CA PHE A 108 -0.40 12.65 -5.46
C PHE A 108 -0.29 14.17 -5.32
N LEU A 109 0.42 14.84 -6.25
CA LEU A 109 0.60 16.29 -6.26
C LEU A 109 -0.46 17.04 -7.10
N MET A 110 -1.37 16.34 -7.79
CA MET A 110 -2.39 16.98 -8.62
C MET A 110 -3.39 17.76 -7.78
N SER A 111 -3.77 18.95 -8.26
CA SER A 111 -4.77 19.81 -7.62
C SER A 111 -6.14 19.85 -8.30
N ASN A 112 -6.27 19.29 -9.50
CA ASN A 112 -7.49 19.36 -10.32
C ASN A 112 -8.11 17.97 -10.51
N TRP A 113 -9.45 17.88 -10.54
CA TRP A 113 -10.17 16.60 -10.67
C TRP A 113 -9.95 15.88 -12.00
N MET A 114 -9.90 16.61 -13.11
CA MET A 114 -9.68 16.02 -14.44
C MET A 114 -8.28 15.42 -14.56
N ASP A 115 -7.24 16.16 -14.15
CA ASP A 115 -5.85 15.67 -14.16
C ASP A 115 -5.67 14.51 -13.18
N PHE A 116 -6.29 14.61 -12.01
CA PHE A 116 -6.33 13.54 -11.01
C PHE A 116 -6.89 12.25 -11.60
N TYR A 117 -8.03 12.30 -12.30
CA TYR A 117 -8.61 11.15 -12.97
C TYR A 117 -7.72 10.61 -14.09
N PHE A 118 -7.12 11.49 -14.90
CA PHE A 118 -6.24 11.08 -15.98
C PHE A 118 -5.05 10.26 -15.45
N PHE A 119 -4.33 10.76 -14.45
CA PHE A 119 -3.20 10.03 -13.86
C PHE A 119 -3.63 8.80 -13.05
N PHE A 120 -4.82 8.84 -12.44
CA PHE A 120 -5.43 7.69 -11.78
C PHE A 120 -5.55 6.51 -12.75
N GLU A 121 -6.13 6.70 -13.93
CA GLU A 121 -6.28 5.64 -14.94
C GLU A 121 -4.98 5.37 -15.70
N PHE A 122 -4.18 6.39 -15.98
CA PHE A 122 -2.91 6.22 -16.69
C PHE A 122 -1.96 5.29 -15.93
N SER A 123 -1.98 5.28 -14.60
CA SER A 123 -1.20 4.33 -13.78
C SER A 123 -1.49 2.85 -14.09
N LEU A 124 -2.67 2.52 -14.63
CA LEU A 124 -3.06 1.15 -14.99
C LEU A 124 -2.33 0.65 -16.25
N LEU A 125 -1.97 1.54 -17.18
CA LEU A 125 -1.35 1.13 -18.45
C LEU A 125 0.07 0.57 -18.25
N PRO A 126 1.01 1.24 -17.55
CA PRO A 126 2.32 0.68 -17.29
C PRO A 126 2.27 -0.59 -16.42
N THR A 127 1.31 -0.68 -15.51
CA THR A 127 1.19 -1.82 -14.58
C THR A 127 0.63 -3.05 -15.27
N PHE A 128 -0.36 -2.87 -16.13
CA PHE A 128 -0.82 -3.90 -17.07
C PHE A 128 0.33 -4.40 -17.95
N TRP A 129 1.12 -3.48 -18.51
CA TRP A 129 2.27 -3.87 -19.35
C TRP A 129 3.31 -4.68 -18.58
N LEU A 130 3.55 -4.32 -17.33
CA LEU A 130 4.48 -5.01 -16.44
C LEU A 130 4.03 -6.46 -16.17
N ILE A 131 2.74 -6.67 -15.89
CA ILE A 131 2.18 -8.02 -15.65
C ILE A 131 2.25 -8.88 -16.91
N LEU A 132 1.88 -8.34 -18.07
CA LEU A 132 1.86 -9.10 -19.33
C LEU A 132 3.24 -9.53 -19.81
N LYS A 133 4.25 -8.64 -19.75
CA LYS A 133 5.59 -8.94 -20.26
C LYS A 133 6.38 -9.85 -19.31
N TRP A 134 6.36 -9.56 -18.00
CA TRP A 134 7.26 -10.19 -17.03
C TRP A 134 6.57 -11.12 -16.01
N GLY A 135 5.25 -11.32 -16.06
CA GLY A 135 4.59 -12.36 -15.27
C GLY A 135 5.07 -13.77 -15.66
N TYR A 136 5.12 -14.70 -14.71
CA TYR A 136 5.76 -16.01 -14.93
C TYR A 136 4.84 -17.04 -15.59
N GLN A 137 3.54 -17.08 -15.26
CA GLN A 137 2.63 -18.12 -15.72
C GLN A 137 1.74 -17.63 -16.87
N PRO A 138 1.15 -18.53 -17.69
CA PRO A 138 0.26 -18.14 -18.78
C PRO A 138 -1.00 -17.41 -18.31
N GLU A 139 -1.45 -17.66 -17.07
CA GLU A 139 -2.61 -17.02 -16.46
C GLU A 139 -2.46 -15.50 -16.29
N ARG A 140 -1.23 -14.96 -16.43
CA ARG A 140 -0.95 -13.52 -16.44
C ARG A 140 -1.78 -12.72 -17.44
N LEU A 141 -2.16 -13.31 -18.58
CA LEU A 141 -3.04 -12.66 -19.57
C LEU A 141 -4.43 -12.44 -18.98
N GLN A 142 -5.00 -13.48 -18.38
CA GLN A 142 -6.31 -13.42 -17.75
C GLN A 142 -6.30 -12.48 -16.53
N ALA A 143 -5.26 -12.54 -15.70
CA ALA A 143 -5.10 -11.67 -14.54
C ALA A 143 -4.96 -10.19 -14.93
N GLY A 144 -4.15 -9.89 -15.96
CA GLY A 144 -3.96 -8.53 -16.47
C GLY A 144 -5.25 -7.95 -17.04
N VAL A 145 -5.96 -8.70 -17.90
CA VAL A 145 -7.24 -8.25 -18.47
C VAL A 145 -8.28 -8.06 -17.37
N LEU A 146 -8.34 -8.97 -16.39
CA LEU A 146 -9.29 -8.87 -15.29
C LEU A 146 -9.02 -7.63 -14.42
N MET A 147 -7.75 -7.31 -14.11
CA MET A 147 -7.39 -6.08 -13.39
C MET A 147 -7.86 -4.83 -14.15
N LEU A 148 -7.58 -4.76 -15.46
CA LEU A 148 -7.95 -3.63 -16.30
C LEU A 148 -9.48 -3.48 -16.38
N MET A 149 -10.21 -4.58 -16.63
CA MET A 149 -11.67 -4.53 -16.75
C MET A 149 -12.35 -4.08 -15.45
N TYR A 150 -11.93 -4.60 -14.29
CA TYR A 150 -12.50 -4.20 -13.01
C TYR A 150 -12.31 -2.70 -12.77
N THR A 151 -11.07 -2.24 -12.91
CA THR A 151 -10.71 -0.85 -12.59
C THR A 151 -11.32 0.15 -13.56
N VAL A 152 -11.30 -0.12 -14.87
CA VAL A 152 -11.92 0.74 -15.90
C VAL A 152 -13.44 0.79 -15.74
N CYS A 153 -14.10 -0.35 -15.45
CA CYS A 153 -15.55 -0.35 -15.22
C CYS A 153 -15.96 0.47 -13.98
N GLY A 154 -15.11 0.53 -12.95
CA GLY A 154 -15.35 1.39 -11.78
C GLY A 154 -15.04 2.85 -12.02
N SER A 155 -13.99 3.14 -12.79
CA SER A 155 -13.50 4.50 -13.00
C SER A 155 -14.35 5.28 -14.01
N LEU A 156 -14.95 4.64 -15.02
CA LEU A 156 -15.81 5.34 -15.99
C LEU A 156 -17.02 6.07 -15.33
N PRO A 157 -17.76 5.46 -14.39
CA PRO A 157 -18.77 6.18 -13.60
C PRO A 157 -18.22 7.40 -12.85
N LEU A 158 -17.00 7.29 -12.29
CA LEU A 158 -16.33 8.39 -11.61
C LEU A 158 -16.06 9.56 -12.58
N LEU A 159 -15.65 9.28 -13.83
CA LEU A 159 -15.46 10.30 -14.86
C LEU A 159 -16.75 11.07 -15.16
N ILE A 160 -17.88 10.37 -15.28
CA ILE A 160 -19.18 11.02 -15.53
C ILE A 160 -19.49 12.00 -14.41
N VAL A 161 -19.28 11.60 -13.16
CA VAL A 161 -19.53 12.49 -12.01
C VAL A 161 -18.58 13.69 -12.00
N ILE A 162 -17.29 13.50 -12.29
CA ILE A 162 -16.33 14.61 -12.39
C ILE A 162 -16.76 15.62 -13.46
N LEU A 163 -17.23 15.16 -14.61
CA LEU A 163 -17.76 16.05 -15.66
C LEU A 163 -19.04 16.78 -15.22
N MET A 164 -19.92 16.12 -14.46
CA MET A 164 -21.11 16.77 -13.89
C MET A 164 -20.70 17.85 -12.89
N ILE A 165 -19.75 17.57 -12.00
CA ILE A 165 -19.20 18.53 -11.05
C ILE A 165 -18.60 19.73 -11.79
N TRP A 166 -17.83 19.49 -12.85
CA TRP A 166 -17.23 20.54 -13.65
C TRP A 166 -18.27 21.45 -14.29
N ASN A 167 -19.36 20.89 -14.82
CA ASN A 167 -20.44 21.68 -15.43
C ASN A 167 -21.17 22.58 -14.42
N GLU A 168 -21.32 22.15 -13.17
CA GLU A 168 -22.01 22.92 -12.13
C GLU A 168 -21.10 23.96 -11.47
N SER A 169 -19.84 23.59 -11.19
CA SER A 169 -18.88 24.44 -10.48
C SER A 169 -18.03 25.32 -11.38
N PHE A 170 -18.03 25.05 -12.69
CA PHE A 170 -17.16 25.65 -13.72
C PHE A 170 -15.66 25.60 -13.39
N THR A 171 -15.25 24.82 -12.39
CA THR A 171 -13.88 24.81 -11.86
C THR A 171 -13.48 23.40 -11.44
N ASP A 172 -12.26 23.00 -11.79
CA ASP A 172 -11.76 21.65 -11.48
C ASP A 172 -10.88 21.59 -10.23
N SER A 173 -10.47 22.74 -9.70
CA SER A 173 -9.49 22.81 -8.63
C SER A 173 -10.09 22.41 -7.28
N PHE A 174 -9.40 21.53 -6.55
CA PHE A 174 -9.84 21.01 -5.24
C PHE A 174 -10.11 22.11 -4.24
N LEU A 175 -9.19 23.07 -4.12
CA LEU A 175 -9.26 24.15 -3.14
C LEU A 175 -10.46 25.07 -3.40
N LEU A 176 -10.65 25.49 -4.65
CA LEU A 176 -11.74 26.39 -4.99
C LEU A 176 -13.09 25.70 -4.78
N MET A 177 -13.21 24.43 -5.18
CA MET A 177 -14.44 23.70 -4.96
C MET A 177 -14.74 23.49 -3.47
N LYS A 178 -13.71 23.28 -2.65
CA LYS A 178 -13.87 23.25 -1.19
C LYS A 178 -14.36 24.59 -0.64
N LEU A 179 -13.88 25.71 -1.15
CA LEU A 179 -14.36 27.04 -0.72
C LEU A 179 -15.80 27.33 -1.19
N MET A 180 -16.18 26.77 -2.33
CA MET A 180 -17.53 26.88 -2.89
C MET A 180 -18.48 25.81 -2.35
N SER A 181 -18.04 24.96 -1.41
CA SER A 181 -18.69 23.68 -1.11
C SER A 181 -20.03 23.80 -0.39
N GLY A 182 -20.42 25.00 0.05
CA GLY A 182 -21.63 25.25 0.84
C GLY A 182 -22.96 24.81 0.20
N ASN A 183 -22.97 24.36 -1.06
CA ASN A 183 -24.18 23.93 -1.77
C ASN A 183 -24.24 22.42 -2.10
N TRP A 184 -23.23 21.60 -1.75
CA TRP A 184 -23.21 20.18 -2.12
C TRP A 184 -23.90 19.24 -1.12
N GLU A 185 -24.55 19.78 -0.08
CA GLU A 185 -25.32 18.98 0.89
C GLU A 185 -26.40 18.10 0.21
N TYR A 186 -26.81 18.45 -1.01
CA TYR A 186 -27.76 17.71 -1.83
C TYR A 186 -27.11 16.88 -2.94
N MET A 187 -25.84 16.47 -2.80
CA MET A 187 -25.29 15.38 -3.60
C MET A 187 -26.23 14.17 -3.49
N GLN A 188 -26.98 13.90 -4.56
CA GLN A 188 -27.96 12.82 -4.57
C GLN A 188 -27.23 11.52 -4.20
N SER A 189 -27.89 10.67 -3.40
CA SER A 189 -27.33 9.40 -2.92
C SER A 189 -26.74 8.54 -4.04
N TRP A 190 -27.32 8.61 -5.24
CA TRP A 190 -26.84 7.91 -6.44
C TRP A 190 -25.47 8.42 -6.93
N VAL A 191 -25.24 9.73 -6.92
CA VAL A 191 -23.96 10.32 -7.33
C VAL A 191 -22.85 9.89 -6.38
N CYS A 192 -23.14 9.85 -5.07
CA CYS A 192 -22.22 9.34 -4.06
C CYS A 192 -21.80 7.89 -4.33
N ILE A 193 -22.74 7.02 -4.70
CA ILE A 193 -22.43 5.62 -5.06
C ILE A 193 -21.50 5.55 -6.27
N LEU A 194 -21.79 6.31 -7.34
CA LEU A 194 -21.00 6.29 -8.56
C LEU A 194 -19.55 6.73 -8.33
N VAL A 195 -19.34 7.76 -7.51
CA VAL A 195 -17.99 8.19 -7.11
C VAL A 195 -17.29 7.10 -6.32
N LEU A 196 -17.97 6.59 -5.28
CA LEU A 196 -17.38 5.62 -4.39
C LEU A 196 -17.00 4.35 -5.14
N LEU A 197 -17.80 3.88 -6.09
CA LEU A 197 -17.48 2.70 -6.90
C LEU A 197 -16.08 2.78 -7.52
N GLY A 198 -15.69 3.90 -8.13
CA GLY A 198 -14.35 4.04 -8.71
C GLY A 198 -13.22 3.83 -7.70
N PHE A 199 -13.37 4.40 -6.50
CA PHE A 199 -12.38 4.25 -5.43
C PHE A 199 -12.44 2.88 -4.74
N LEU A 200 -13.64 2.31 -4.55
CA LEU A 200 -13.88 1.01 -3.90
C LEU A 200 -13.51 -0.19 -4.78
N ILE A 201 -13.31 -0.01 -6.09
CA ILE A 201 -12.73 -1.07 -6.92
C ILE A 201 -11.20 -1.08 -6.80
N LYS A 202 -10.57 0.11 -6.76
CA LYS A 202 -9.11 0.20 -6.56
C LYS A 202 -8.67 -0.08 -5.12
N LEU A 203 -9.44 0.35 -4.13
CA LEU A 203 -9.38 -0.16 -2.77
C LEU A 203 -10.25 -1.41 -2.73
N PRO A 204 -9.70 -2.63 -2.85
CA PRO A 204 -10.45 -3.86 -3.08
C PRO A 204 -11.42 -4.15 -1.93
N VAL A 205 -12.62 -3.58 -1.97
CA VAL A 205 -13.65 -3.91 -1.00
C VAL A 205 -14.10 -5.33 -1.27
N TYR A 206 -14.49 -6.01 -0.20
CA TYR A 206 -15.15 -7.29 -0.32
C TYR A 206 -16.33 -7.20 -1.31
N LEU A 207 -16.57 -8.27 -2.08
CA LEU A 207 -17.31 -8.33 -3.36
C LEU A 207 -16.49 -8.01 -4.62
N VAL A 208 -15.71 -6.93 -4.63
CA VAL A 208 -14.98 -6.51 -5.86
C VAL A 208 -13.47 -6.78 -5.79
N HIS A 209 -13.00 -7.36 -4.68
CA HIS A 209 -11.59 -7.72 -4.44
C HIS A 209 -11.00 -8.83 -5.32
N GLY A 210 -11.80 -9.55 -6.11
CA GLY A 210 -11.37 -10.77 -6.82
C GLY A 210 -10.21 -10.57 -7.80
N TRP A 211 -9.96 -9.35 -8.25
CA TRP A 211 -8.85 -9.02 -9.12
C TRP A 211 -7.50 -9.00 -8.40
N LEU A 212 -7.48 -8.64 -7.12
CA LEU A 212 -6.23 -8.39 -6.39
C LEU A 212 -5.41 -9.67 -6.18
N PRO A 213 -5.97 -10.79 -5.65
CA PRO A 213 -5.17 -12.00 -5.44
C PRO A 213 -4.58 -12.54 -6.75
N LYS A 214 -5.36 -12.51 -7.84
CA LYS A 214 -4.90 -12.95 -9.16
C LYS A 214 -3.79 -12.06 -9.72
N ALA A 215 -3.94 -10.74 -9.60
CA ALA A 215 -2.92 -9.80 -10.06
C ALA A 215 -1.58 -9.98 -9.31
N HIS A 216 -1.60 -10.16 -7.99
CA HIS A 216 -0.38 -10.39 -7.21
C HIS A 216 0.29 -11.73 -7.46
N VAL A 217 -0.49 -12.80 -7.62
CA VAL A 217 0.04 -14.15 -7.84
C VAL A 217 0.81 -14.20 -9.17
N GLU A 218 0.31 -13.51 -10.19
CA GLU A 218 0.87 -13.50 -11.55
C GLU A 218 1.92 -12.42 -11.82
N ALA A 219 1.87 -11.30 -11.09
CA ALA A 219 2.85 -10.24 -11.25
C ALA A 219 4.27 -10.73 -10.87
N PRO A 220 5.32 -10.21 -11.55
CA PRO A 220 6.69 -10.38 -11.08
C PRO A 220 6.86 -9.71 -9.70
N LEU A 221 7.98 -9.98 -9.04
CA LEU A 221 8.24 -9.48 -7.68
C LEU A 221 8.09 -7.96 -7.59
N SER A 222 8.77 -7.24 -8.47
CA SER A 222 8.74 -5.77 -8.50
C SER A 222 7.33 -5.22 -8.74
N GLY A 223 6.57 -5.86 -9.64
CA GLY A 223 5.16 -5.53 -9.90
C GLY A 223 4.27 -5.76 -8.68
N SER A 224 4.45 -6.88 -7.99
CA SER A 224 3.70 -7.21 -6.76
C SER A 224 3.94 -6.18 -5.66
N MET A 225 5.19 -5.73 -5.50
CA MET A 225 5.55 -4.70 -4.53
C MET A 225 4.95 -3.34 -4.86
N VAL A 226 5.04 -2.89 -6.12
CA VAL A 226 4.49 -1.60 -6.54
C VAL A 226 2.95 -1.61 -6.47
N LEU A 227 2.32 -2.73 -6.84
CA LEU A 227 0.87 -2.91 -6.71
C LEU A 227 0.42 -2.84 -5.26
N ALA A 228 1.08 -3.59 -4.37
CA ALA A 228 0.72 -3.64 -2.95
C ALA A 228 1.04 -2.34 -2.23
N GLY A 229 2.18 -1.72 -2.55
CA GLY A 229 2.68 -0.53 -1.88
C GLY A 229 1.97 0.74 -2.32
N ILE A 230 1.84 0.97 -3.63
CA ILE A 230 1.42 2.25 -4.19
C ILE A 230 0.01 2.21 -4.78
N LEU A 231 -0.28 1.24 -5.66
CA LEU A 231 -1.49 1.32 -6.51
C LEU A 231 -2.79 1.22 -5.70
N LEU A 232 -2.81 0.41 -4.64
CA LEU A 232 -3.96 0.35 -3.71
C LEU A 232 -4.17 1.69 -2.98
N LYS A 233 -3.09 2.45 -2.75
CA LYS A 233 -3.12 3.70 -1.99
C LYS A 233 -3.66 4.85 -2.83
N LEU A 234 -3.61 4.75 -4.16
CA LEU A 234 -4.25 5.71 -5.07
C LEU A 234 -5.77 5.78 -4.81
N GLY A 235 -6.41 4.63 -4.61
CA GLY A 235 -7.85 4.57 -4.30
C GLY A 235 -8.18 5.20 -2.94
N GLY A 236 -7.36 4.93 -1.93
CA GLY A 236 -7.53 5.48 -0.58
C GLY A 236 -7.30 6.98 -0.48
N TYR A 237 -6.26 7.47 -1.14
CA TYR A 237 -5.99 8.90 -1.25
C TYR A 237 -7.10 9.62 -2.02
N GLY A 238 -7.60 9.02 -3.12
CA GLY A 238 -8.72 9.59 -3.86
C GLY A 238 -10.01 9.69 -3.04
N LEU A 239 -10.31 8.65 -2.27
CA LEU A 239 -11.44 8.66 -1.34
C LEU A 239 -11.25 9.74 -0.25
N PHE A 240 -10.06 9.86 0.33
CA PHE A 240 -9.75 10.92 1.30
C PHE A 240 -9.93 12.32 0.70
N ARG A 241 -9.42 12.56 -0.52
CA ARG A 241 -9.58 13.85 -1.22
C ARG A 241 -11.03 14.17 -1.52
N PHE A 242 -11.78 13.19 -1.99
CA PHE A 242 -13.20 13.37 -2.27
C PHE A 242 -13.98 13.75 -1.01
N VAL A 243 -13.75 13.03 0.09
CA VAL A 243 -14.35 13.34 1.40
C VAL A 243 -13.97 14.74 1.87
N TRP A 244 -12.71 15.15 1.70
CA TRP A 244 -12.22 16.46 2.15
C TRP A 244 -12.75 17.64 1.33
N VAL A 245 -12.89 17.50 0.00
CA VAL A 245 -13.36 18.59 -0.88
C VAL A 245 -14.86 18.80 -0.76
N PHE A 246 -15.64 17.71 -0.72
CA PHE A 246 -17.11 17.77 -0.69
C PHE A 246 -17.70 17.81 0.72
N GLU A 247 -16.86 17.74 1.76
CA GLU A 247 -17.27 17.72 3.17
C GLU A 247 -18.44 16.75 3.42
N MET A 248 -18.30 15.56 2.84
CA MET A 248 -19.35 14.53 2.87
C MET A 248 -19.71 14.16 4.32
N SER A 249 -20.99 13.93 4.55
CA SER A 249 -21.51 13.45 5.83
C SER A 249 -21.96 12.00 5.75
N MET A 250 -22.10 11.35 6.91
CA MET A 250 -22.58 9.96 6.98
C MET A 250 -24.02 9.85 6.47
N SER A 251 -24.19 9.23 5.30
CA SER A 251 -25.49 8.81 4.76
C SER A 251 -25.75 7.33 5.05
N GLY A 252 -27.01 6.90 4.94
CA GLY A 252 -27.37 5.48 5.09
C GLY A 252 -26.65 4.55 4.10
N VAL A 253 -26.36 5.05 2.89
CA VAL A 253 -25.60 4.32 1.87
C VAL A 253 -24.13 4.15 2.28
N LEU A 254 -23.51 5.21 2.80
CA LEU A 254 -22.13 5.17 3.31
C LEU A 254 -22.01 4.20 4.49
N MET A 255 -22.97 4.23 5.42
CA MET A 255 -23.04 3.24 6.51
C MET A 255 -23.08 1.81 5.98
N PHE A 256 -23.89 1.55 4.95
CA PHE A 256 -23.97 0.22 4.34
C PHE A 256 -22.62 -0.21 3.73
N ILE A 257 -21.90 0.69 3.07
CA ILE A 257 -20.56 0.43 2.52
C ILE A 257 -19.56 0.11 3.63
N VAL A 258 -19.59 0.84 4.75
CA VAL A 258 -18.74 0.56 5.92
C VAL A 258 -19.07 -0.80 6.54
N VAL A 259 -20.35 -1.19 6.62
CA VAL A 259 -20.73 -2.52 7.10
C VAL A 259 -20.16 -3.62 6.19
N ILE A 260 -20.30 -3.47 4.87
CA ILE A 260 -19.74 -4.43 3.90
C ILE A 260 -18.23 -4.51 4.01
N SER A 261 -17.54 -3.38 4.18
CA SER A 261 -16.09 -3.35 4.25
C SER A 261 -15.57 -4.07 5.50
N LEU A 262 -16.15 -3.82 6.67
CA LEU A 262 -15.69 -4.42 7.92
C LEU A 262 -15.98 -5.92 8.00
N TRP A 263 -17.20 -6.34 7.65
CA TRP A 263 -17.52 -7.77 7.56
C TRP A 263 -16.72 -8.47 6.45
N GLY A 264 -16.51 -7.77 5.35
CA GLY A 264 -15.70 -8.23 4.24
C GLY A 264 -14.22 -8.42 4.59
N GLY A 265 -13.66 -7.49 5.36
CA GLY A 265 -12.31 -7.58 5.89
C GLY A 265 -12.17 -8.80 6.82
N PHE A 266 -13.15 -9.04 7.69
CA PHE A 266 -13.21 -10.25 8.51
C PHE A 266 -13.22 -11.53 7.67
N MET A 267 -14.10 -11.60 6.65
CA MET A 267 -14.16 -12.77 5.75
C MET A 267 -12.85 -12.97 4.99
N SER A 268 -12.19 -11.90 4.53
CA SER A 268 -10.89 -11.99 3.88
C SER A 268 -9.80 -12.55 4.81
N GLY A 269 -9.85 -12.22 6.10
CA GLY A 269 -8.99 -12.80 7.13
C GLY A 269 -9.21 -14.30 7.33
N LEU A 270 -10.45 -14.78 7.23
CA LEU A 270 -10.75 -16.22 7.24
C LEU A 270 -10.22 -16.92 5.98
N TYR A 271 -10.46 -16.33 4.80
CA TYR A 271 -9.95 -16.87 3.55
C TYR A 271 -8.42 -16.97 3.54
N CYS A 272 -7.73 -16.04 4.18
CA CYS A 272 -6.27 -16.03 4.36
C CYS A 272 -5.75 -17.35 4.97
N LEU A 273 -6.42 -17.90 5.98
CA LEU A 273 -6.02 -19.13 6.66
C LEU A 273 -6.14 -20.39 5.78
N THR A 274 -7.03 -20.35 4.79
CA THR A 274 -7.25 -21.46 3.86
C THR A 274 -6.33 -21.44 2.65
N GLN A 275 -5.56 -20.36 2.45
CA GLN A 275 -4.72 -20.24 1.26
C GLN A 275 -3.51 -21.17 1.31
N SER A 276 -3.31 -21.94 0.23
CA SER A 276 -2.14 -22.78 0.04
C SER A 276 -0.94 -22.03 -0.56
N ASP A 277 -1.16 -20.86 -1.15
CA ASP A 277 -0.13 -20.07 -1.84
C ASP A 277 0.34 -18.89 -1.00
N LEU A 278 1.67 -18.74 -0.85
CA LEU A 278 2.28 -17.69 -0.03
C LEU A 278 1.92 -16.27 -0.52
N LYS A 279 2.02 -16.03 -1.84
CA LYS A 279 1.68 -14.72 -2.42
C LYS A 279 0.19 -14.39 -2.26
N ALA A 280 -0.69 -15.39 -2.46
CA ALA A 280 -2.13 -15.19 -2.31
C ALA A 280 -2.48 -14.89 -0.85
N LEU A 281 -1.86 -15.58 0.12
CA LEU A 281 -2.06 -15.34 1.54
C LEU A 281 -1.71 -13.88 1.92
N ILE A 282 -0.55 -13.38 1.48
CA ILE A 282 -0.16 -11.97 1.70
C ILE A 282 -1.16 -11.02 1.01
N ALA A 283 -1.61 -11.35 -0.20
CA ALA A 283 -2.59 -10.55 -0.93
C ALA A 283 -3.95 -10.47 -0.19
N TYR A 284 -4.45 -11.58 0.35
CA TYR A 284 -5.67 -11.57 1.17
C TYR A 284 -5.50 -10.80 2.48
N SER A 285 -4.34 -10.90 3.14
CA SER A 285 -4.05 -10.06 4.31
C SER A 285 -4.09 -8.56 4.00
N SER A 286 -3.74 -8.17 2.77
CA SER A 286 -3.84 -6.75 2.38
C SER A 286 -5.28 -6.27 2.27
N ILE A 287 -6.21 -7.13 1.87
CA ILE A 287 -7.63 -6.79 1.77
C ILE A 287 -8.21 -6.46 3.15
N SER A 288 -7.84 -7.21 4.19
CA SER A 288 -8.32 -6.95 5.56
C SER A 288 -7.80 -5.61 6.11
N HIS A 289 -6.51 -5.30 5.96
CA HIS A 289 -5.98 -4.01 6.42
C HIS A 289 -6.50 -2.82 5.61
N MET A 290 -6.64 -2.96 4.28
CA MET A 290 -7.21 -1.88 3.45
C MET A 290 -8.68 -1.61 3.82
N ALA A 291 -9.45 -2.65 4.16
CA ALA A 291 -10.84 -2.51 4.59
C ALA A 291 -10.97 -1.71 5.90
N LEU A 292 -10.09 -1.97 6.88
CA LEU A 292 -10.03 -1.20 8.13
C LEU A 292 -9.68 0.27 7.88
N GLY A 293 -8.66 0.54 7.04
CA GLY A 293 -8.24 1.89 6.70
C GLY A 293 -9.34 2.69 6.00
N MET A 294 -10.07 2.04 5.09
CA MET A 294 -11.23 2.65 4.44
C MET A 294 -12.36 2.95 5.43
N GLY A 295 -12.67 2.03 6.36
CA GLY A 295 -13.62 2.28 7.44
C GLY A 295 -13.21 3.48 8.31
N GLY A 296 -11.92 3.61 8.61
CA GLY A 296 -11.37 4.77 9.32
C GLY A 296 -11.65 6.10 8.60
N ILE A 297 -11.39 6.18 7.29
CA ILE A 297 -11.65 7.41 6.51
C ILE A 297 -13.15 7.70 6.41
N LEU A 298 -13.97 6.69 6.16
CA LEU A 298 -15.43 6.83 6.08
C LEU A 298 -16.10 7.02 7.44
N SER A 299 -15.36 7.00 8.57
CA SER A 299 -15.92 7.43 9.86
C SER A 299 -16.09 8.94 9.98
N PHE A 300 -15.52 9.73 9.06
CA PHE A 300 -15.50 11.19 8.99
C PHE A 300 -14.92 11.95 10.18
N TYR A 301 -14.65 11.29 11.31
CA TYR A 301 -13.87 11.86 12.40
C TYR A 301 -12.43 12.11 11.97
N GLU A 302 -11.86 13.25 12.37
CA GLU A 302 -10.46 13.60 12.02
C GLU A 302 -9.48 12.51 12.44
N CYS A 303 -9.60 11.99 13.67
CA CYS A 303 -8.76 10.90 14.15
C CYS A 303 -8.85 9.65 13.24
N GLY A 304 -10.04 9.33 12.73
CA GLY A 304 -10.25 8.18 11.83
C GLY A 304 -9.66 8.41 10.44
N LYS A 305 -9.85 9.60 9.87
CA LYS A 305 -9.28 9.99 8.58
C LYS A 305 -7.75 9.93 8.60
N MET A 306 -7.14 10.46 9.66
CA MET A 306 -5.69 10.43 9.86
C MET A 306 -5.17 9.02 10.08
N ALA A 307 -5.85 8.24 10.92
CA ALA A 307 -5.50 6.86 11.17
C ALA A 307 -5.56 6.00 9.91
N GLY A 308 -6.59 6.19 9.06
CA GLY A 308 -6.72 5.47 7.79
C GLY A 308 -5.57 5.77 6.83
N MET A 309 -5.16 7.05 6.71
CA MET A 309 -4.01 7.42 5.88
C MET A 309 -2.69 6.91 6.47
N CYS A 310 -2.54 6.91 7.79
CA CYS A 310 -1.39 6.31 8.47
C CYS A 310 -1.31 4.80 8.22
N LEU A 311 -2.44 4.08 8.29
CA LEU A 311 -2.50 2.65 8.01
C LEU A 311 -2.12 2.36 6.55
N PHE A 312 -2.59 3.17 5.61
CA PHE A 312 -2.21 3.05 4.20
C PHE A 312 -0.71 3.24 3.97
N PHE A 313 -0.09 4.20 4.65
CA PHE A 313 1.36 4.40 4.58
C PHE A 313 2.11 3.20 5.21
N ALA A 314 1.75 2.82 6.44
CA ALA A 314 2.44 1.78 7.19
C ALA A 314 2.30 0.41 6.52
N HIS A 315 1.09 0.01 6.14
CA HIS A 315 0.89 -1.20 5.36
C HIS A 315 1.56 -1.12 3.98
N GLY A 316 1.62 0.06 3.36
CA GLY A 316 2.29 0.23 2.07
C GLY A 316 3.81 0.01 2.11
N LEU A 317 4.43 0.00 3.29
CA LEU A 317 5.82 -0.45 3.49
C LEU A 317 5.90 -1.91 3.97
N CYS A 318 4.95 -2.33 4.81
CA CYS A 318 4.92 -3.69 5.36
C CYS A 318 4.66 -4.76 4.29
N SER A 319 3.66 -4.54 3.41
CA SER A 319 3.29 -5.56 2.41
C SER A 319 4.34 -5.78 1.32
N PRO A 320 5.00 -4.76 0.72
CA PRO A 320 6.08 -5.01 -0.24
C PRO A 320 7.24 -5.81 0.36
N ALA A 321 7.55 -5.58 1.64
CA ALA A 321 8.57 -6.34 2.34
C ALA A 321 8.14 -7.80 2.65
N LEU A 322 6.87 -8.06 2.97
CA LEU A 322 6.37 -9.43 3.03
C LEU A 322 6.43 -10.13 1.66
N PHE A 323 6.15 -9.41 0.56
CA PHE A 323 6.32 -9.95 -0.79
C PHE A 323 7.79 -10.21 -1.13
N SER A 324 8.73 -9.37 -0.66
CA SER A 324 10.18 -9.58 -0.86
C SER A 324 10.66 -10.85 -0.16
N LEU A 325 10.21 -11.03 1.08
CA LEU A 325 10.43 -12.22 1.88
C LEU A 325 9.86 -13.45 1.15
N ALA A 326 8.60 -13.42 0.73
CA ALA A 326 7.98 -14.55 0.03
C ALA A 326 8.71 -14.92 -1.28
N ALA A 327 9.28 -13.95 -1.99
CA ALA A 327 10.09 -14.22 -3.17
C ALA A 327 11.41 -14.91 -2.86
N SER A 328 12.11 -14.52 -1.79
CA SER A 328 13.33 -15.23 -1.39
C SER A 328 13.06 -16.69 -0.99
N VAL A 329 11.90 -16.97 -0.38
CA VAL A 329 11.46 -18.36 -0.12
C VAL A 329 11.23 -19.10 -1.42
N TYR A 330 10.60 -18.45 -2.41
CA TYR A 330 10.41 -19.00 -3.75
C TYR A 330 11.73 -19.25 -4.48
N ASP A 331 12.76 -18.42 -4.31
CA ASP A 331 14.08 -18.63 -4.92
C ASP A 331 14.75 -19.91 -4.38
N TRP A 332 14.48 -20.29 -3.13
CA TRP A 332 15.06 -21.49 -2.51
C TRP A 332 14.25 -22.77 -2.75
N SER A 333 12.92 -22.67 -2.79
CA SER A 333 12.02 -23.82 -2.94
C SER A 333 11.52 -24.04 -4.38
N HIS A 334 11.66 -23.04 -5.26
CA HIS A 334 11.04 -22.94 -6.59
C HIS A 334 9.52 -23.24 -6.61
N SER A 335 8.85 -23.11 -5.47
CA SER A 335 7.42 -23.39 -5.32
C SER A 335 6.75 -22.32 -4.47
N ARG A 336 5.57 -21.87 -4.90
CA ARG A 336 4.77 -20.86 -4.18
C ARG A 336 3.96 -21.45 -3.03
N SER A 337 3.84 -22.78 -2.97
CA SER A 337 3.01 -23.46 -1.99
C SER A 337 3.62 -23.40 -0.59
N VAL A 338 2.80 -23.00 0.38
CA VAL A 338 3.11 -22.92 1.81
C VAL A 338 3.56 -24.28 2.36
N LEU A 339 2.99 -25.39 1.87
CA LEU A 339 3.30 -26.72 2.37
C LEU A 339 4.69 -27.24 1.96
N LEU A 340 5.21 -26.80 0.81
CA LEU A 340 6.53 -27.22 0.32
C LEU A 340 7.67 -26.32 0.81
N SER A 341 7.35 -25.17 1.39
CA SER A 341 8.31 -24.15 1.84
C SER A 341 8.42 -24.10 3.36
N LYS A 342 8.62 -25.26 4.01
CA LYS A 342 8.71 -25.38 5.47
C LYS A 342 10.14 -25.59 5.97
N GLY A 343 10.37 -25.20 7.22
CA GLY A 343 11.61 -25.46 7.96
C GLY A 343 12.76 -24.49 7.66
N ILE A 344 12.45 -23.28 7.20
CA ILE A 344 13.45 -22.27 6.81
C ILE A 344 14.32 -21.83 8.00
N LEU A 345 13.79 -21.87 9.24
CA LEU A 345 14.52 -21.54 10.46
C LEU A 345 15.83 -22.33 10.62
N ARG A 346 15.85 -23.60 10.18
CA ARG A 346 17.04 -24.47 10.28
C ARG A 346 18.12 -24.11 9.28
N VAL A 347 17.74 -23.55 8.13
CA VAL A 347 18.65 -23.23 7.03
C VAL A 347 19.15 -21.79 7.15
N PHE A 348 18.24 -20.85 7.36
CA PHE A 348 18.53 -19.41 7.39
C PHE A 348 17.94 -18.76 8.67
N PRO A 349 18.62 -18.86 9.82
CA PRO A 349 18.09 -18.34 11.09
C PRO A 349 17.94 -16.82 11.07
N LEU A 350 18.90 -16.07 10.53
CA LEU A 350 18.79 -14.61 10.42
C LEU A 350 17.59 -14.18 9.56
N PHE A 351 17.34 -14.87 8.44
CA PHE A 351 16.17 -14.60 7.61
C PHE A 351 14.86 -14.81 8.37
N SER A 352 14.76 -15.90 9.14
CA SER A 352 13.57 -16.19 9.92
C SER A 352 13.29 -15.13 11.00
N VAL A 353 14.33 -14.45 11.53
CA VAL A 353 14.16 -13.31 12.45
C VAL A 353 13.54 -12.12 11.72
N PHE A 354 14.00 -11.78 10.52
CA PHE A 354 13.37 -10.71 9.73
C PHE A 354 11.95 -11.05 9.33
N TRP A 355 11.69 -12.31 8.94
CA TRP A 355 10.35 -12.79 8.67
C TRP A 355 9.44 -12.64 9.89
N PHE A 356 9.93 -13.02 11.09
CA PHE A 356 9.21 -12.86 12.35
C PHE A 356 8.88 -11.38 12.63
N LEU A 357 9.87 -10.50 12.53
CA LEU A 357 9.69 -9.07 12.76
C LEU A 357 8.65 -8.47 11.81
N MET A 358 8.66 -8.83 10.53
CA MET A 358 7.65 -8.34 9.58
C MET A 358 6.25 -8.91 9.85
N CYS A 359 6.15 -10.16 10.31
CA CYS A 359 4.86 -10.72 10.74
C CYS A 359 4.32 -10.01 11.99
N ILE A 360 5.18 -9.68 12.95
CA ILE A 360 4.84 -8.90 14.15
C ILE A 360 4.35 -7.50 13.78
N VAL A 361 5.04 -6.83 12.85
CA VAL A 361 4.63 -5.50 12.39
C VAL A 361 3.30 -5.58 11.66
N ASN A 362 3.08 -6.60 10.82
CA ASN A 362 1.80 -6.82 10.15
C ASN A 362 0.66 -7.17 11.13
N MET A 363 0.97 -7.84 12.24
CA MET A 363 0.02 -8.11 13.33
C MET A 363 -0.35 -6.85 14.12
N GLY A 364 0.36 -5.73 13.95
CA GLY A 364 0.08 -4.49 14.67
C GLY A 364 0.54 -4.53 16.12
N ILE A 365 1.74 -5.04 16.41
CA ILE A 365 2.29 -5.05 17.78
C ILE A 365 2.90 -3.66 18.14
N PRO A 366 2.70 -3.14 19.37
CA PRO A 366 3.36 -1.90 19.80
C PRO A 366 4.89 -2.07 19.87
N PRO A 367 5.73 -1.10 19.43
CA PRO A 367 5.43 0.30 19.06
C PRO A 367 5.28 0.57 17.53
N SER A 368 4.82 -0.39 16.73
CA SER A 368 4.73 -0.22 15.27
C SER A 368 3.70 0.85 14.83
N LEU A 369 3.93 1.45 13.65
CA LEU A 369 2.95 2.36 13.01
C LEU A 369 1.59 1.70 12.74
N ASN A 370 1.60 0.41 12.36
CA ASN A 370 0.37 -0.35 12.15
C ASN A 370 -0.47 -0.38 13.43
N PHE A 371 0.13 -0.62 14.59
CA PHE A 371 -0.60 -0.62 15.85
C PHE A 371 -1.35 0.70 16.11
N PHE A 372 -0.65 1.83 16.03
CA PHE A 372 -1.26 3.12 16.32
C PHE A 372 -2.40 3.45 15.36
N SER A 373 -2.18 3.22 14.05
CA SER A 373 -3.21 3.46 13.04
C SER A 373 -4.43 2.54 13.21
N GLU A 374 -4.23 1.26 13.53
CA GLU A 374 -5.34 0.34 13.78
C GLU A 374 -6.14 0.72 15.02
N VAL A 375 -5.47 1.08 16.12
CA VAL A 375 -6.15 1.49 17.36
C VAL A 375 -7.00 2.74 17.15
N PHE A 376 -6.48 3.76 16.46
CA PHE A 376 -7.26 4.98 16.17
C PHE A 376 -8.41 4.73 15.18
N CYS A 377 -8.22 3.88 14.17
CA CYS A 377 -9.30 3.46 13.27
C CYS A 377 -10.41 2.71 14.01
N VAL A 378 -10.06 1.77 14.90
CA VAL A 378 -11.02 1.06 15.74
C VAL A 378 -11.76 2.04 16.65
N GLY A 379 -11.04 2.96 17.29
CA GLY A 379 -11.63 3.99 18.14
C GLY A 379 -12.65 4.86 17.41
N SER A 380 -12.35 5.34 16.21
CA SER A 380 -13.26 6.20 15.44
C SER A 380 -14.50 5.45 14.96
N LEU A 381 -14.35 4.18 14.55
CA LEU A 381 -15.47 3.35 14.12
C LEU A 381 -16.39 2.93 15.27
N VAL A 382 -15.83 2.63 16.45
CA VAL A 382 -16.65 2.34 17.64
C VAL A 382 -17.42 3.58 18.09
N TYR A 383 -16.81 4.77 17.96
CA TYR A 383 -17.49 6.03 18.23
C TYR A 383 -18.63 6.30 17.23
N LEU A 384 -18.47 5.91 15.97
CA LEU A 384 -19.53 5.98 14.95
C LEU A 384 -20.73 5.07 15.30
N SER A 385 -20.48 3.80 15.63
CA SER A 385 -21.53 2.93 16.18
C SER A 385 -20.97 1.74 16.95
N VAL A 386 -21.62 1.41 18.07
CA VAL A 386 -21.23 0.26 18.93
C VAL A 386 -21.37 -1.08 18.20
N PHE A 387 -22.21 -1.17 17.17
CA PHE A 387 -22.37 -2.39 16.38
C PHE A 387 -21.09 -2.84 15.67
N PHE A 388 -20.16 -1.92 15.40
CA PHE A 388 -18.88 -2.24 14.76
C PHE A 388 -17.88 -2.95 15.69
N VAL A 389 -18.12 -2.99 17.00
CA VAL A 389 -17.21 -3.66 17.96
C VAL A 389 -16.99 -5.13 17.60
N VAL A 390 -18.05 -5.86 17.22
CA VAL A 390 -17.96 -7.30 16.89
C VAL A 390 -17.08 -7.57 15.67
N PRO A 391 -17.36 -6.99 14.47
CA PRO A 391 -16.52 -7.24 13.30
C PRO A 391 -15.09 -6.72 13.49
N LEU A 392 -14.88 -5.60 14.20
CA LEU A 392 -13.53 -5.08 14.47
C LEU A 392 -12.72 -6.00 15.39
N ALA A 393 -13.32 -6.48 16.49
CA ALA A 393 -12.65 -7.41 17.40
C ALA A 393 -12.26 -8.72 16.68
N LEU A 394 -13.15 -9.23 15.82
CA LEU A 394 -12.85 -10.40 14.99
C LEU A 394 -11.74 -10.12 13.98
N MET A 395 -11.75 -8.97 13.30
CA MET A 395 -10.67 -8.61 12.38
C MET A 395 -9.31 -8.59 13.07
N CYS A 396 -9.17 -7.90 14.20
CA CYS A 396 -7.92 -7.86 14.97
C CYS A 396 -7.49 -9.24 15.49
N LEU A 397 -8.44 -10.11 15.84
CA LEU A 397 -8.10 -11.48 16.23
C LEU A 397 -7.55 -12.26 15.03
N PHE A 398 -8.22 -12.22 13.89
CA PHE A 398 -7.80 -12.97 12.71
C PHE A 398 -6.51 -12.43 12.11
N THR A 399 -6.21 -11.13 12.23
CA THR A 399 -4.90 -10.57 11.85
C THR A 399 -3.76 -11.22 12.61
N GLY A 400 -3.91 -11.39 13.92
CA GLY A 400 -2.96 -12.16 14.73
C GLY A 400 -2.84 -13.62 14.31
N VAL A 401 -3.97 -14.30 14.09
CA VAL A 401 -3.98 -15.73 13.73
C VAL A 401 -3.29 -15.97 12.39
N TYR A 402 -3.60 -15.21 11.33
CA TYR A 402 -2.97 -15.46 10.02
C TYR A 402 -1.49 -15.07 9.99
N CYS A 403 -1.06 -14.05 10.74
CA CYS A 403 0.37 -13.69 10.81
C CYS A 403 1.18 -14.78 11.51
N MET A 404 0.67 -15.32 12.62
CA MET A 404 1.30 -16.45 13.32
C MET A 404 1.24 -17.73 12.50
N PHE A 405 0.15 -17.97 11.78
CA PHE A 405 0.04 -19.08 10.83
C PHE A 405 1.10 -18.98 9.73
N LEU A 406 1.21 -17.84 9.03
CA LEU A 406 2.21 -17.65 7.98
C LEU A 406 3.64 -17.81 8.52
N TYR A 407 3.96 -17.26 9.71
CA TYR A 407 5.28 -17.45 10.32
C TYR A 407 5.56 -18.93 10.61
N SER A 408 4.62 -19.59 11.28
CA SER A 408 4.82 -20.95 11.79
C SER A 408 4.95 -21.97 10.67
N VAL A 409 4.14 -21.88 9.62
CA VAL A 409 4.18 -22.86 8.55
C VAL A 409 5.46 -22.74 7.71
N VAL A 410 5.95 -21.51 7.49
CA VAL A 410 7.17 -21.28 6.70
C VAL A 410 8.43 -21.63 7.49
N ASN A 411 8.52 -21.17 8.75
CA ASN A 411 9.77 -21.25 9.50
C ASN A 411 9.89 -22.53 10.35
N HIS A 412 8.81 -23.02 10.96
CA HIS A 412 8.85 -24.20 11.82
C HIS A 412 8.65 -25.51 11.04
N GLY A 413 8.96 -26.63 11.70
CA GLY A 413 8.82 -27.98 11.15
C GLY A 413 10.12 -28.60 10.64
N ALA A 414 10.00 -29.77 10.03
CA ALA A 414 11.09 -30.41 9.29
C ALA A 414 11.36 -29.63 8.00
N CYS A 415 12.62 -29.49 7.63
CA CYS A 415 13.01 -28.88 6.36
C CYS A 415 12.48 -29.74 5.21
N SER A 416 11.81 -29.12 4.25
CA SER A 416 11.42 -29.82 3.03
C SER A 416 12.64 -30.11 2.16
N GLU A 417 12.58 -31.17 1.36
CA GLU A 417 13.67 -31.55 0.44
C GLU A 417 13.86 -30.54 -0.71
N MET A 418 12.83 -29.74 -0.99
CA MET A 418 12.91 -28.72 -2.04
C MET A 418 13.70 -27.48 -1.63
N VAL A 419 13.81 -27.19 -0.33
CA VAL A 419 14.57 -26.04 0.15
C VAL A 419 16.06 -26.37 0.07
N LYS A 420 16.69 -25.90 -1.00
CA LYS A 420 18.13 -26.05 -1.17
C LYS A 420 18.85 -25.03 -0.30
N PRO A 421 19.84 -25.42 0.52
CA PRO A 421 20.73 -24.47 1.17
C PRO A 421 21.63 -23.84 0.10
N MET A 422 21.13 -22.83 -0.59
CA MET A 422 21.95 -22.00 -1.46
C MET A 422 22.88 -21.13 -0.59
N PHE A 423 24.10 -20.89 -1.06
CA PHE A 423 25.07 -20.04 -0.39
C PHE A 423 24.51 -18.64 -0.12
N ASN A 424 24.69 -18.20 1.13
CA ASN A 424 24.42 -16.88 1.72
C ASN A 424 23.10 -16.19 1.37
N LEU A 425 22.41 -15.73 2.42
CA LEU A 425 21.42 -14.67 2.30
C LEU A 425 21.99 -13.55 1.44
N SER A 426 21.29 -13.19 0.36
CA SER A 426 21.70 -12.03 -0.40
C SER A 426 21.59 -10.80 0.52
N GLU A 427 22.69 -10.08 0.70
CA GLU A 427 22.74 -8.90 1.58
C GLU A 427 21.67 -7.86 1.22
N ARG A 428 21.21 -7.89 -0.04
CA ARG A 428 20.16 -7.03 -0.61
C ARG A 428 18.84 -7.14 0.13
N TYR A 429 18.40 -8.36 0.43
CA TYR A 429 17.16 -8.58 1.16
C TYR A 429 17.27 -8.03 2.59
N LEU A 430 18.41 -8.26 3.24
CA LEU A 430 18.67 -7.75 4.59
C LEU A 430 18.56 -6.22 4.64
N TYR A 431 19.18 -5.50 3.70
CA TYR A 431 19.12 -4.03 3.69
C TYR A 431 17.71 -3.50 3.47
N SER A 432 16.97 -4.06 2.51
CA SER A 432 15.56 -3.67 2.28
C SER A 432 14.70 -3.90 3.53
N LEU A 433 14.89 -5.03 4.21
CA LEU A 433 14.12 -5.38 5.41
C LEU A 433 14.49 -4.52 6.60
N ILE A 434 15.77 -4.28 6.83
CA ILE A 434 16.24 -3.38 7.89
C ILE A 434 15.67 -1.97 7.67
N TYR A 435 15.64 -1.49 6.43
CA TYR A 435 15.10 -0.18 6.08
C TYR A 435 13.59 -0.06 6.34
N SER A 436 12.80 -1.01 5.85
CA SER A 436 11.36 -1.01 6.10
C SER A 436 11.04 -1.16 7.60
N LEU A 437 11.78 -1.99 8.32
CA LEU A 437 11.65 -2.15 9.76
C LEU A 437 11.98 -0.88 10.53
N SER A 438 13.05 -0.17 10.16
CA SER A 438 13.44 1.06 10.87
C SER A 438 12.37 2.14 10.75
N ILE A 439 11.72 2.26 9.59
CA ILE A 439 10.60 3.19 9.40
C ILE A 439 9.37 2.74 10.17
N LEU A 440 9.02 1.45 10.09
CA LEU A 440 7.80 0.93 10.70
C LEU A 440 7.85 0.94 12.23
N MET A 441 9.02 0.69 12.81
CA MET A 441 9.25 0.73 14.27
C MET A 441 9.59 2.13 14.77
N GLY A 442 10.31 2.93 13.98
CA GLY A 442 10.64 4.33 14.32
C GLY A 442 9.47 5.29 14.14
N GLY A 443 8.43 4.88 13.42
CA GLY A 443 7.30 5.72 13.06
C GLY A 443 6.46 6.24 14.24
N PHE A 444 6.57 5.67 15.43
CA PHE A 444 6.02 6.29 16.64
C PHE A 444 6.51 7.74 16.82
N LEU A 445 7.79 8.01 16.52
CA LEU A 445 8.38 9.36 16.57
C LEU A 445 7.80 10.31 15.51
N PHE A 446 7.18 9.76 14.48
CA PHE A 446 6.60 10.46 13.34
C PHE A 446 5.07 10.49 13.37
N LEU A 447 4.41 10.07 14.46
CA LEU A 447 2.95 10.20 14.60
C LEU A 447 2.48 11.65 14.46
N SER A 448 3.31 12.63 14.84
CA SER A 448 3.02 14.06 14.63
C SER A 448 2.91 14.45 13.16
N CYS A 449 3.45 13.65 12.24
CA CYS A 449 3.28 13.87 10.80
C CYS A 449 1.90 13.39 10.30
N PHE A 450 1.28 12.46 11.02
CA PHE A 450 -0.02 11.88 10.67
C PHE A 450 -1.19 12.54 11.42
N MET A 451 -0.96 12.99 12.65
CA MET A 451 -1.95 13.66 13.49
C MET A 451 -2.14 15.10 13.00
N VAL A 452 -2.82 15.26 11.86
CA VAL A 452 -3.31 16.54 11.31
C VAL A 452 -4.64 16.93 11.94
#